data_AF-A0A7W6L759-F1
#
_entry.id   AF-A0A7W6L759-F1
#
_cell.length_a   1.000
_cell.length_b   1.000
_cell.length_c   1.000
_cell.angle_alpha   90.00
_cell.angle_beta   90.00
_cell.angle_gamma   90.00
#
_symmetry.space_group_name_H-M   'P 1'
#
loop_
_entity.id
_entity.type
_entity.pdbx_description
1 polymer ?
#
loop_
_entity_poly.entity_id
_entity_poly.type
_entity_poly.pdbx_seq_one_letter_code
_entity_poly.pdbx_strand_id
1 'polypeptide(L)'
;MDDPNNPLLLTCLGAVLCDQGQHKAAAVQLRYAIAHGSQDRNTFFNLGVALLNSRSSDAMTFFNKSKAFKSSLQSWQAYFDPQAH
;
A
#
# COMPACT_ATOMS: atom_id res chain seq x y z
N MET A 1 15.65 17.11 -2.04
CA MET A 1 14.59 17.54 -2.98
C MET A 1 13.51 16.47 -2.88
N ASP A 2 12.78 16.43 -1.77
CA ASP A 2 11.74 15.44 -1.54
C ASP A 2 10.44 16.00 -2.09
N ASP A 3 10.04 15.53 -3.27
CA ASP A 3 8.70 15.81 -3.79
C ASP A 3 7.70 15.06 -2.88
N PRO A 4 6.83 15.75 -2.12
CA PRO A 4 5.85 15.12 -1.25
C PRO A 4 4.85 14.24 -2.01
N ASN A 5 4.76 14.39 -3.33
CA ASN A 5 3.93 13.57 -4.20
C ASN A 5 4.69 12.40 -4.85
N ASN A 6 5.95 12.17 -4.47
CA ASN A 6 6.73 11.06 -5.00
C ASN A 6 6.04 9.71 -4.68
N PRO A 7 5.63 8.93 -5.69
CA PRO A 7 4.90 7.68 -5.48
C PRO A 7 5.65 6.66 -4.62
N LEU A 8 6.98 6.65 -4.67
CA LEU A 8 7.81 5.77 -3.84
C LEU A 8 7.69 6.15 -2.35
N LEU A 9 7.79 7.44 -2.03
CA LEU A 9 7.67 7.94 -0.65
C LEU A 9 6.27 7.67 -0.10
N LEU A 10 5.24 7.93 -0.90
CA LEU A 10 3.85 7.63 -0.55
C LEU A 10 3.62 6.12 -0.33
N THR A 11 4.32 5.26 -1.08
CA THR A 11 4.28 3.80 -0.89
C THR A 11 4.87 3.38 0.45
N CYS A 12 6.06 3.89 0.78
CA CYS A 12 6.73 3.58 2.05
C CYS A 12 5.95 4.15 3.25
N LEU A 13 5.43 5.37 3.13
CA LEU A 13 4.55 5.96 4.13
C LEU A 13 3.29 5.11 4.34
N GLY A 14 2.68 4.65 3.26
CA GLY A 14 1.54 3.74 3.31
C GLY A 14 1.86 2.42 4.03
N ALA A 15 3.05 1.86 3.82
CA ALA A 15 3.51 0.65 4.52
C ALA A 15 3.59 0.89 6.03
N VAL A 16 4.28 1.95 6.44
CA VAL A 16 4.45 2.33 7.85
C VAL A 16 3.11 2.62 8.52
N LEU A 17 2.18 3.28 7.82
CA LEU A 17 0.84 3.54 8.35
C LEU A 17 0.02 2.25 8.51
N CYS A 18 0.19 1.26 7.63
CA CYS A 18 -0.41 -0.07 7.83
C CYS A 18 0.12 -0.73 9.10
N ASP A 19 1.43 -0.72 9.29
CA ASP A 19 2.09 -1.36 10.44
C ASP A 19 1.71 -0.69 11.77
N GLN A 20 1.37 0.61 11.73
CA GLN A 20 0.86 1.35 12.88
C GLN A 20 -0.64 1.17 13.14
N GLY A 21 -1.36 0.37 12.36
CA GLY A 21 -2.81 0.21 12.49
C GLY A 21 -3.64 1.37 11.89
N GLN A 22 -2.99 2.35 11.26
CA GLN A 22 -3.63 3.55 10.71
C GLN A 22 -4.16 3.31 9.29
N HIS A 23 -4.99 2.26 9.14
CA HIS A 23 -5.35 1.71 7.82
C HIS A 23 -6.09 2.69 6.90
N LYS A 24 -6.94 3.56 7.45
CA LYS A 24 -7.64 4.59 6.65
C LYS A 24 -6.65 5.61 6.07
N ALA A 25 -5.69 6.07 6.89
CA ALA A 25 -4.65 6.99 6.44
C ALA A 25 -3.72 6.32 5.42
N ALA A 26 -3.34 5.07 5.65
CA ALA A 26 -2.56 4.27 4.71
C ALA A 26 -3.25 4.20 3.33
N ALA A 27 -4.55 3.89 3.32
CA ALA A 27 -5.32 3.80 2.08
C ALA A 27 -5.34 5.12 1.30
N VAL A 28 -5.39 6.26 1.97
CA VAL A 28 -5.32 7.59 1.34
C VAL A 28 -3.96 7.78 0.65
N GLN A 29 -2.85 7.56 1.37
CA GLN A 29 -1.50 7.75 0.80
C GLN A 29 -1.22 6.82 -0.37
N LEU A 30 -1.66 5.55 -0.27
CA LEU A 30 -1.45 4.56 -1.32
C LEU A 30 -2.31 4.84 -2.56
N ARG A 31 -3.52 5.39 -2.39
CA ARG A 31 -4.32 5.89 -3.53
C ARG A 31 -3.69 7.10 -4.18
N TYR A 32 -3.09 8.02 -3.42
CA TYR A 32 -2.30 9.11 -3.98
C TYR A 32 -1.09 8.59 -4.76
N ALA A 33 -0.35 7.62 -4.24
CA ALA A 33 0.77 7.01 -4.96
C ALA A 33 0.33 6.48 -6.35
N ILE A 34 -0.83 5.80 -6.40
CA ILE A 34 -1.41 5.32 -7.67
C ILE A 34 -1.80 6.49 -8.58
N ALA A 35 -2.44 7.53 -8.05
CA ALA A 35 -2.83 8.71 -8.82
C ALA A 35 -1.62 9.45 -9.41
N HIS A 36 -0.47 9.42 -8.72
CA HIS A 36 0.80 9.96 -9.18
C HIS A 36 1.64 8.96 -10.01
N GLY A 37 1.05 7.85 -10.45
CA GLY A 37 1.67 6.94 -11.42
C GLY A 37 2.46 5.80 -10.81
N SER A 38 2.25 5.45 -9.54
CA SER A 38 2.89 4.25 -8.97
C SER A 38 2.53 3.00 -9.77
N GLN A 39 3.56 2.29 -10.19
CA GLN A 39 3.49 0.94 -10.74
C GLN A 39 4.23 -0.06 -9.83
N ASP A 40 4.39 0.29 -8.55
CA ASP A 40 5.07 -0.55 -7.58
C ASP A 40 4.10 -1.59 -7.00
N ARG A 41 4.51 -2.87 -7.03
CA ARG A 41 3.77 -3.98 -6.43
C ARG A 41 3.37 -3.71 -4.97
N ASN A 42 4.27 -3.15 -4.18
CA ASN A 42 4.06 -2.87 -2.77
C ASN A 42 2.98 -1.80 -2.57
N THR A 43 2.81 -0.83 -3.49
CA THR A 43 1.70 0.13 -3.39
C THR A 43 0.35 -0.59 -3.40
N PHE A 44 0.13 -1.49 -4.35
CA PHE A 44 -1.12 -2.23 -4.48
C PHE A 44 -1.29 -3.26 -3.36
N PHE A 45 -0.20 -3.95 -2.98
CA PHE A 45 -0.25 -4.91 -1.88
C PHE A 45 -0.58 -4.23 -0.55
N ASN A 46 0.11 -3.15 -0.21
CA ASN A 46 -0.12 -2.40 1.04
C ASN A 46 -1.53 -1.81 1.05
N LEU A 47 -2.08 -1.43 -0.11
CA LEU A 47 -3.45 -0.95 -0.21
C LEU A 47 -4.45 -2.10 0.06
N GLY A 48 -4.14 -3.31 -0.42
CA GLY A 48 -4.86 -4.52 -0.03
C GLY A 48 -4.87 -4.74 1.49
N VAL A 49 -3.71 -4.63 2.14
CA VAL A 49 -3.57 -4.75 3.61
C VAL A 49 -4.39 -3.69 4.35
N ALA A 50 -4.28 -2.43 3.93
CA ALA A 50 -5.05 -1.32 4.50
C ALA A 50 -6.56 -1.55 4.36
N LEU A 51 -7.01 -1.97 3.18
CA LEU A 51 -8.43 -2.21 2.90
C LEU A 51 -8.98 -3.39 3.70
N LEU A 52 -8.22 -4.48 3.78
CA LEU A 52 -8.59 -5.67 4.54
C LEU A 52 -8.82 -5.35 6.02
N ASN A 53 -7.86 -4.66 6.66
CA ASN A 53 -7.98 -4.28 8.06
C ASN A 53 -9.03 -3.18 8.31
N SER A 54 -9.42 -2.43 7.27
CA SER A 54 -10.56 -1.51 7.33
C SER A 54 -11.92 -2.15 7.02
N ARG A 55 -11.98 -3.49 6.84
CA ARG A 55 -13.17 -4.27 6.45
C ARG A 55 -13.79 -3.86 5.11
N SER A 56 -12.97 -3.41 4.16
CA SER A 56 -13.41 -3.10 2.80
C SER A 56 -13.39 -4.34 1.91
N SER A 57 -14.44 -4.53 1.11
CA SER A 57 -14.57 -5.62 0.13
C SER A 57 -13.54 -5.55 -1.00
N ASP A 58 -12.91 -4.39 -1.21
CA ASP A 58 -12.00 -4.16 -2.33
C ASP A 58 -10.60 -4.74 -2.11
N ALA A 59 -10.29 -5.24 -0.90
CA ALA A 59 -8.97 -5.72 -0.55
C ALA A 59 -8.42 -6.77 -1.54
N MET A 60 -9.24 -7.75 -1.90
CA MET A 60 -8.86 -8.82 -2.82
C MET A 60 -8.58 -8.31 -4.24
N THR A 61 -9.29 -7.27 -4.67
CA THR A 61 -9.04 -6.61 -5.97
C THR A 61 -7.62 -6.04 -6.01
N PHE A 62 -7.19 -5.37 -4.94
CA PHE A 62 -5.87 -4.76 -4.88
C PHE A 62 -4.73 -5.78 -4.69
N PHE A 63 -4.96 -6.85 -3.92
CA PHE A 63 -4.02 -7.96 -3.86
C PHE A 63 -3.82 -8.63 -5.22
N ASN A 64 -4.90 -8.87 -5.97
CA ASN A 64 -4.78 -9.43 -7.32
C ASN A 64 -4.07 -8.47 -8.27
N LYS A 65 -4.39 -7.17 -8.21
CA LYS A 65 -3.71 -6.15 -9.01
C LYS A 65 -2.20 -6.11 -8.74
N SER A 66 -1.77 -6.26 -7.48
CA SER A 66 -0.34 -6.28 -7.11
C SER A 66 0.48 -7.34 -7.86
N LYS A 67 -0.13 -8.48 -8.23
CA LYS A 67 0.55 -9.58 -8.93
C LYS A 67 1.04 -9.20 -10.34
N ALA A 68 0.46 -8.16 -10.94
CA ALA A 68 0.84 -7.67 -12.27
C ALA A 68 2.10 -6.77 -12.26
N PHE A 69 2.60 -6.38 -11.08
CA PHE A 69 3.67 -5.40 -10.93
C PHE A 69 4.92 -6.00 -10.27
N LYS A 70 6.05 -5.28 -10.38
CA LYS A 70 7.28 -5.56 -9.66
C LYS A 70 7.42 -4.60 -8.47
N SER A 71 8.00 -5.07 -7.38
CA SER A 71 8.32 -4.20 -6.24
C SER A 71 9.65 -3.48 -6.50
N SER A 72 9.71 -2.18 -6.17
CA SER A 72 10.98 -1.47 -6.08
C SER A 72 11.82 -2.03 -4.93
N LEU A 73 13.14 -2.00 -5.08
CA LEU A 73 14.08 -2.31 -3.98
C LEU A 73 14.03 -1.26 -2.86
N GLN A 74 13.47 -0.08 -3.15
CA GLN A 74 13.37 1.03 -2.20
C GLN A 74 12.01 1.12 -1.53
N SER A 75 11.02 0.31 -1.96
CA SER A 75 9.69 0.30 -1.37
C SER A 75 9.54 -0.80 -0.34
N TRP A 76 8.71 -0.56 0.66
CA TRP A 76 8.48 -1.50 1.75
C TRP A 76 7.10 -2.14 1.63
N GLN A 77 7.06 -3.45 1.85
CA GLN A 77 5.82 -4.16 2.03
C GLN A 77 5.36 -3.98 3.48
N ALA A 78 4.09 -3.63 3.69
CA ALA A 78 3.47 -3.64 5.00
C ALA A 78 3.54 -5.05 5.60
N TYR A 79 3.79 -5.14 6.90
CA TYR A 79 3.66 -6.39 7.62
C TYR A 79 2.21 -6.87 7.51
N PHE A 80 2.06 -8.13 7.12
CA PHE A 80 0.78 -8.79 7.02
C PHE A 80 0.93 -10.19 7.59
N ASP A 81 0.30 -10.44 8.73
CA ASP A 81 0.17 -11.79 9.27
C ASP A 81 -1.12 -12.42 8.73
N PRO A 82 -1.05 -13.32 7.72
CA PRO A 82 -2.22 -14.01 7.21
C PRO A 82 -2.84 -14.99 8.21
N GLN A 83 -2.25 -15.18 9.39
CA GLN A 83 -2.70 -16.12 10.43
C GLN A 83 -3.15 -15.43 11.73
N ALA A 84 -3.14 -14.09 11.80
CA ALA A 84 -3.70 -13.37 12.94
C ALA A 84 -5.24 -13.51 12.93
N HIS A 85 -5.75 -14.44 13.75
CA HIS A 85 -7.18 -14.68 14.00
C HIS A 85 -7.63 -13.97 15.27
#